data_AF-A0A6I3MD68-F1
#
_entry.id   AF-A0A6I3MD68-F1
#
_cell.length_a   1.000
_cell.length_b   1.000
_cell.length_c   1.000
_cell.angle_alpha   90.00
_cell.angle_beta   90.00
_cell.angle_gamma   90.00
#
_symmetry.space_group_name_H-M   'P 1'
#
loop_
_entity.id
_entity.type
_entity.pdbx_description
1 polymer ?
#
loop_
_entity_poly.entity_id
_entity_poly.type
_entity_poly.pdbx_seq_one_letter_code
_entity_poly.pdbx_strand_id
1 'polypeptide(L)'
;MNNLQEHHKKNFEEVNERLGLTSENEVLKSLSNDILAKKDTIVFGADEASCDIVGKVIPVPHIAELKRLSGVPSDGDDTHVQYVEKPAVKYNSSKNISDSEKEDIAKAATAYILGDPEKVKDYEDAINDTLFPGKAVLFSVENLYVKNGQTVVFGSTGEPEIYNFGTITIEKGGQLSVVGNIQLTCQLFTQL
;
A
#
# COMPACT_ATOMS: atom_id res chain seq x y z
N MET A 1 -24.25 -3.41 13.19
CA MET A 1 -23.14 -2.65 12.58
C MET A 1 -22.31 -2.09 13.71
N ASN A 2 -21.05 -2.52 13.85
CA ASN A 2 -20.14 -1.96 14.84
C ASN A 2 -19.74 -0.56 14.37
N ASN A 3 -20.22 0.48 15.05
CA ASN A 3 -19.80 1.84 14.75
C ASN A 3 -18.34 2.03 15.19
N LEU A 4 -17.53 2.66 14.34
CA LEU A 4 -16.18 3.08 14.71
C LEU A 4 -16.23 3.96 15.96
N GLN A 5 -15.40 3.64 16.95
CA GLN A 5 -15.16 4.51 18.09
C GLN A 5 -14.49 5.81 17.62
N GLU A 6 -14.59 6.87 18.41
CA GLU A 6 -14.08 8.20 18.05
C GLU A 6 -12.59 8.18 17.70
N HIS A 7 -11.78 7.44 18.46
CA HIS A 7 -10.35 7.30 18.18
C HIS A 7 -10.07 6.55 16.86
N HIS A 8 -10.88 5.57 16.48
CA HIS A 8 -10.76 4.90 15.19
C HIS A 8 -11.04 5.86 14.03
N LYS A 9 -12.07 6.71 14.16
CA LYS A 9 -12.40 7.72 13.15
C LYS A 9 -11.25 8.71 12.97
N LYS A 10 -10.70 9.21 14.08
CA LYS A 10 -9.55 10.11 14.07
C LYS A 10 -8.34 9.48 13.37
N ASN A 11 -7.98 8.24 13.70
CA ASN A 11 -6.87 7.55 13.04
C ASN A 11 -7.12 7.33 11.55
N PHE A 12 -8.34 7.00 11.15
CA PHE A 12 -8.72 6.87 9.73
C PHE A 12 -8.54 8.19 8.98
N GLU A 13 -8.97 9.31 9.58
CA GLU A 13 -8.80 10.66 9.05
C GLU A 13 -7.32 11.07 8.96
N GLU A 14 -6.51 10.80 9.99
CA GLU A 14 -5.06 11.07 9.99
C GLU A 14 -4.33 10.33 8.86
N VAL A 15 -4.72 9.08 8.57
CA VAL A 15 -4.18 8.35 7.42
C VAL A 15 -4.63 9.00 6.10
N ASN A 16 -5.89 9.42 6.00
CA ASN A 16 -6.37 10.12 4.79
C ASN A 16 -5.64 11.44 4.54
N GLU A 17 -5.41 12.23 5.59
CA GLU A 17 -4.61 13.45 5.50
C GLU A 17 -3.19 13.17 5.02
N ARG A 18 -2.52 12.15 5.59
CA ARG A 18 -1.19 11.72 5.16
C ARG A 18 -1.14 11.34 3.68
N LEU A 19 -2.19 10.69 3.19
CA LEU A 19 -2.36 10.28 1.79
C LEU A 19 -2.83 11.42 0.86
N GLY A 20 -3.11 12.61 1.40
CA GLY A 20 -3.66 13.73 0.61
C GLY A 20 -5.07 13.45 0.08
N LEU A 21 -5.83 12.60 0.79
CA LEU A 21 -7.22 12.27 0.49
C LEU A 21 -8.12 13.17 1.33
N THR A 22 -8.68 14.21 0.70
CA THR A 22 -9.73 15.06 1.30
C THR A 22 -11.13 14.50 1.00
N SER A 23 -12.14 14.93 1.77
CA SER A 23 -13.58 14.65 1.60
C SER A 23 -14.16 14.90 0.20
N GLU A 24 -13.44 15.62 -0.65
CA GLU A 24 -13.80 15.89 -2.05
C GLU A 24 -13.24 14.86 -3.05
N ASN A 25 -12.33 13.97 -2.62
CA ASN A 25 -11.81 12.90 -3.47
C ASN A 25 -12.77 11.70 -3.49
N GLU A 26 -13.13 11.27 -4.70
CA GLU A 26 -14.20 10.30 -4.99
C GLU A 26 -14.00 8.90 -4.38
N VAL A 27 -12.77 8.55 -3.97
CA VAL A 27 -12.43 7.27 -3.33
C VAL A 27 -13.11 7.12 -1.94
N LEU A 28 -13.62 8.19 -1.34
CA LEU A 28 -14.27 8.19 -0.02
C LEU A 28 -15.73 7.74 0.02
N LYS A 29 -16.37 7.51 -1.13
CA LYS A 29 -17.74 6.99 -1.09
C LYS A 29 -17.66 5.52 -0.74
N SER A 30 -18.15 5.17 0.46
CA SER A 30 -18.54 3.83 0.89
C SER A 30 -18.81 2.98 -0.35
N LEU A 31 -18.03 1.90 -0.55
CA LEU A 31 -18.38 0.91 -1.55
C LEU A 31 -19.82 0.55 -1.25
N SER A 32 -20.76 1.02 -2.08
CA SER A 32 -22.16 0.78 -1.81
C SER A 32 -22.27 -0.73 -1.78
N ASN A 33 -22.89 -1.24 -0.72
CA ASN A 33 -23.04 -2.69 -0.51
C ASN A 33 -23.59 -3.37 -1.77
N ASP A 34 -24.23 -2.62 -2.67
CA ASP A 34 -24.78 -3.05 -3.96
C ASP A 34 -23.73 -3.43 -5.04
N ILE A 35 -22.55 -2.79 -5.08
CA ILE A 35 -21.45 -3.20 -6.00
C ILE A 35 -20.81 -4.48 -5.45
N LEU A 36 -20.53 -4.51 -4.14
CA LEU A 36 -19.96 -5.68 -3.49
C LEU A 36 -20.95 -6.87 -3.48
N ALA A 37 -22.27 -6.64 -3.49
CA ALA A 37 -23.25 -7.71 -3.33
C ALA A 37 -23.40 -8.66 -4.53
N LYS A 38 -22.87 -8.31 -5.72
CA LYS A 38 -23.21 -8.99 -6.98
C LYS A 38 -22.11 -9.85 -7.58
N LYS A 39 -20.90 -9.81 -7.03
CA LYS A 39 -19.75 -10.54 -7.56
C LYS A 39 -19.13 -11.45 -6.51
N ASP A 40 -18.77 -12.66 -6.93
CA ASP A 40 -18.02 -13.60 -6.09
C ASP A 40 -16.57 -13.16 -5.90
N THR A 41 -15.99 -12.43 -6.86
CA THR A 41 -14.64 -11.88 -6.78
C THR A 41 -14.67 -10.38 -7.03
N ILE A 42 -13.92 -9.63 -6.22
CA ILE A 42 -13.81 -8.18 -6.30
C ILE A 42 -12.34 -7.80 -6.35
N VAL A 43 -11.92 -7.11 -7.40
CA VAL A 43 -10.53 -6.73 -7.63
C VAL A 43 -10.33 -5.23 -7.43
N PHE A 44 -9.44 -4.87 -6.52
CA PHE A 44 -8.93 -3.51 -6.37
C PHE A 44 -7.75 -3.30 -7.31
N GLY A 45 -7.67 -2.15 -7.97
CA GLY A 45 -6.51 -1.77 -8.77
C GLY A 45 -6.63 -0.38 -9.39
N ALA A 46 -6.00 -0.17 -10.55
CA ALA A 46 -5.86 1.15 -11.18
C ALA A 46 -6.45 1.23 -12.59
N ASP A 47 -6.95 0.11 -13.13
CA ASP A 47 -7.49 0.02 -14.49
C ASP A 47 -8.99 -0.29 -14.46
N GLU A 48 -9.81 0.64 -14.94
CA GLU A 48 -11.27 0.50 -15.02
C GLU A 48 -11.73 -0.69 -15.87
N ALA A 49 -10.89 -1.18 -16.81
CA ALA A 49 -11.26 -2.30 -17.66
C ALA A 49 -11.13 -3.66 -16.95
N SER A 50 -10.25 -3.77 -15.95
CA SER A 50 -9.90 -5.03 -15.30
C SER A 50 -10.21 -5.07 -13.80
N CYS A 51 -10.45 -3.92 -13.17
CA CYS A 51 -10.69 -3.79 -11.74
C CYS A 51 -12.14 -3.40 -11.43
N ASP A 52 -12.66 -3.91 -10.32
CA ASP A 52 -13.97 -3.54 -9.81
C ASP A 52 -13.93 -2.20 -9.06
N ILE A 53 -12.84 -2.01 -8.30
CA ILE A 53 -12.61 -0.81 -7.51
C ILE A 53 -11.31 -0.16 -8.00
N VAL A 54 -11.42 1.06 -8.51
CA VAL A 54 -10.30 1.80 -9.08
C VAL A 54 -9.82 2.85 -8.09
N GLY A 55 -8.54 2.79 -7.74
CA GLY A 55 -7.91 3.69 -6.78
C GLY A 55 -7.40 4.97 -7.42
N LYS A 56 -7.08 5.95 -6.57
CA LYS A 56 -6.47 7.19 -7.01
C LYS A 56 -4.98 6.97 -7.26
N VAL A 57 -4.55 7.12 -8.51
CA VAL A 57 -3.14 7.08 -8.87
C VAL A 57 -2.49 8.44 -8.57
N ILE A 58 -1.38 8.43 -7.83
CA ILE A 58 -0.59 9.63 -7.55
C ILE A 58 0.86 9.46 -8.02
N PRO A 59 1.53 10.55 -8.44
CA PRO A 59 2.96 10.53 -8.71
C PRO A 59 3.73 10.45 -7.38
N VAL A 60 4.83 9.70 -7.38
CA VAL A 60 5.74 9.60 -6.24
C VAL A 60 7.15 9.98 -6.72
N PRO A 61 7.70 11.12 -6.30
CA PRO A 61 8.94 11.64 -6.87
C PRO A 61 10.20 10.90 -6.40
N HIS A 62 10.20 10.33 -5.19
CA HIS A 62 11.35 9.65 -4.61
C HIS A 62 10.92 8.67 -3.50
N ILE A 63 11.80 7.74 -3.13
CA ILE A 63 11.52 6.67 -2.15
C ILE A 63 11.10 7.19 -0.77
N ALA A 64 11.65 8.32 -0.33
CA ALA A 64 11.27 8.92 0.95
C ALA A 64 9.79 9.32 0.99
N GLU A 65 9.21 9.74 -0.14
CA GLU A 65 7.79 10.06 -0.23
C GLU A 65 6.94 8.79 -0.18
N LEU A 66 7.38 7.71 -0.85
CA LEU A 66 6.69 6.42 -0.75
C LEU A 66 6.68 5.89 0.68
N LYS A 67 7.78 6.02 1.43
CA LYS A 67 7.82 5.67 2.86
C LYS A 67 6.86 6.53 3.69
N ARG A 68 6.83 7.85 3.46
CA ARG A 68 5.86 8.74 4.12
C ARG A 68 4.42 8.27 3.87
N LEU A 69 4.12 7.87 2.64
CA LEU A 69 2.82 7.36 2.22
C LEU A 69 2.52 5.94 2.73
N SER A 70 3.52 5.08 2.99
CA SER A 70 3.28 3.79 3.65
C SER A 70 2.92 3.98 5.13
N GLY A 71 3.59 4.92 5.81
CA GLY A 71 3.32 5.22 7.23
C GLY A 71 3.94 4.20 8.17
N VAL A 72 4.85 3.38 7.64
CA VAL A 72 5.68 2.49 8.44
C VAL A 72 6.72 3.34 9.17
N PRO A 73 6.75 3.32 10.51
CA PRO A 73 7.69 4.12 11.29
C PRO A 73 9.13 3.64 11.06
N SER A 74 10.09 4.57 11.03
CA SER A 74 11.52 4.23 10.86
C SER A 74 12.13 3.58 12.11
N ASP A 75 11.53 3.79 13.29
CA ASP A 75 11.97 3.30 14.59
C ASP A 75 11.11 2.11 15.10
N GLY A 76 10.34 1.49 14.21
CA GLY A 76 9.51 0.34 14.51
C GLY A 76 10.27 -0.99 14.60
N ASP A 77 9.52 -2.06 14.85
CA ASP A 77 10.05 -3.43 14.74
C ASP A 77 10.33 -3.75 13.27
N ASP A 78 11.60 -3.97 12.95
CA ASP A 78 12.07 -4.32 11.61
C ASP A 78 12.72 -5.71 11.54
N THR A 79 12.46 -6.58 12.51
CA THR A 79 13.01 -7.95 12.55
C THR A 79 12.59 -8.82 11.35
N HIS A 80 11.50 -8.45 10.69
CA HIS A 80 10.98 -9.09 9.48
C HIS A 80 11.57 -8.51 8.19
N VAL A 81 12.34 -7.42 8.27
CA VAL A 81 12.91 -6.72 7.12
C VAL A 81 14.24 -7.36 6.74
N GLN A 82 14.38 -7.73 5.47
CA GLN A 82 15.63 -8.23 4.92
C GLN A 82 16.47 -7.08 4.39
N TYR A 83 17.53 -6.75 5.13
CA TYR A 83 18.51 -5.75 4.72
C TYR A 83 19.56 -6.37 3.79
N VAL A 84 19.88 -5.63 2.74
CA VAL A 84 21.00 -5.94 1.84
C VAL A 84 22.31 -5.42 2.44
N GLU A 85 23.40 -6.12 2.18
CA GLU A 85 24.73 -5.66 2.58
C GLU A 85 25.05 -4.33 1.90
N LYS A 86 25.90 -3.51 2.53
CA LYS A 86 26.32 -2.26 1.93
C LYS A 86 27.07 -2.54 0.62
N PRO A 87 26.85 -1.72 -0.42
CA PRO A 87 27.51 -1.94 -1.69
C PRO A 87 29.01 -1.68 -1.53
N ALA A 88 29.83 -2.55 -2.13
CA ALA A 88 31.29 -2.42 -2.05
C ALA A 88 31.81 -1.12 -2.69
N VAL A 89 31.06 -0.59 -3.67
CA VAL A 89 31.32 0.70 -4.33
C VAL A 89 30.00 1.45 -4.39
N LYS A 90 30.01 2.75 -4.10
CA LYS A 90 28.81 3.58 -4.29
C LYS A 90 28.35 3.49 -5.74
N TYR A 91 27.08 3.20 -5.94
CA TYR A 91 26.46 3.27 -7.26
C TYR A 91 26.60 4.69 -7.79
N ASN A 92 27.13 4.81 -8.99
CA ASN A 92 27.10 6.07 -9.72
C ASN A 92 26.02 5.96 -10.80
N SER A 93 25.19 6.99 -10.88
CA SER A 93 24.08 7.15 -11.83
C SER A 93 24.49 7.04 -13.31
N SER A 94 25.79 6.99 -13.61
CA SER A 94 26.38 6.98 -14.95
C SER A 94 26.84 5.61 -15.43
N LYS A 95 26.70 4.53 -14.64
CA LYS A 95 27.09 3.17 -15.06
C LYS A 95 25.88 2.32 -15.45
N ASN A 96 26.10 1.41 -16.40
CA ASN A 96 25.19 0.30 -16.65
C ASN A 96 25.17 -0.59 -15.40
N ILE A 97 24.04 -0.56 -14.68
CA ILE A 97 23.77 -1.40 -13.51
C ILE A 97 23.51 -2.83 -13.99
N SER A 98 24.27 -3.79 -13.46
CA SER A 98 24.07 -5.22 -13.72
C SER A 98 22.77 -5.72 -13.09
N ASP A 99 22.28 -6.89 -13.53
CA ASP A 99 21.00 -7.41 -13.02
C ASP A 99 21.08 -7.76 -11.52
N SER A 100 22.23 -8.20 -11.02
CA SER A 100 22.46 -8.42 -9.58
C SER A 100 22.36 -7.10 -8.80
N GLU A 101 22.92 -6.02 -9.33
CA GLU A 101 22.85 -4.71 -8.67
C GLU A 101 21.43 -4.14 -8.70
N LYS A 102 20.64 -4.39 -9.75
CA LYS A 102 19.22 -4.03 -9.78
C LYS A 102 18.43 -4.79 -8.72
N GLU A 103 18.74 -6.07 -8.50
CA GLU A 103 18.11 -6.86 -7.45
C GLU A 103 18.42 -6.30 -6.06
N ASP A 104 19.67 -5.93 -5.80
CA ASP A 104 20.07 -5.29 -4.54
C ASP A 104 19.40 -3.94 -4.34
N ILE A 105 19.30 -3.11 -5.38
CA ILE A 105 18.58 -1.83 -5.34
C ILE A 105 17.09 -2.06 -5.02
N ALA A 106 16.44 -3.05 -5.63
CA ALA A 106 15.04 -3.37 -5.37
C ALA A 106 14.81 -3.87 -3.93
N LYS A 107 15.71 -4.71 -3.41
CA LYS A 107 15.69 -5.16 -2.01
C LYS A 107 15.93 -3.99 -1.04
N ALA A 108 16.89 -3.13 -1.34
CA ALA A 108 17.17 -1.94 -0.55
C ALA A 108 15.99 -0.98 -0.53
N ALA A 109 15.30 -0.77 -1.66
CA ALA A 109 14.08 0.03 -1.72
C ALA A 109 12.96 -0.55 -0.84
N THR A 110 12.76 -1.88 -0.89
CA THR A 110 11.80 -2.59 -0.04
C THR A 110 12.14 -2.38 1.44
N ALA A 111 13.41 -2.55 1.82
CA ALA A 111 13.88 -2.35 3.19
C ALA A 111 13.77 -0.88 3.64
N TYR A 112 14.02 0.09 2.76
CA TYR A 112 13.85 1.51 3.04
C TYR A 112 12.39 1.80 3.44
N ILE A 113 11.41 1.24 2.72
CA ILE A 113 9.99 1.46 2.99
C ILE A 113 9.56 0.75 4.28
N LEU A 114 9.89 -0.53 4.44
CA LEU A 114 9.39 -1.39 5.52
C LEU A 114 10.16 -1.28 6.84
N GLY A 115 11.40 -0.79 6.80
CA GLY A 115 12.30 -0.77 7.97
C GLY A 115 12.89 0.61 8.25
N ASP A 116 14.11 0.64 8.77
CA ASP A 116 14.88 1.85 9.04
C ASP A 116 15.66 2.29 7.78
N PRO A 117 15.34 3.47 7.19
CA PRO A 117 16.05 4.01 6.03
C PRO A 117 17.55 4.17 6.24
N GLU A 118 18.00 4.45 7.47
CA GLU A 118 19.42 4.70 7.74
C GLU A 118 20.27 3.43 7.52
N LYS A 119 19.67 2.24 7.63
CA LYS A 119 20.37 0.97 7.37
C LYS A 119 20.68 0.73 5.89
N VAL A 120 19.96 1.40 4.98
CA VAL A 120 20.11 1.28 3.51
C VAL A 120 20.37 2.63 2.83
N LYS A 121 20.74 3.65 3.59
CA LYS A 121 21.01 5.01 3.07
C LYS A 121 22.01 5.06 1.92
N ASP A 122 22.99 4.16 1.93
CA ASP A 122 24.00 4.06 0.85
C ASP A 122 23.40 3.68 -0.53
N TYR A 123 22.16 3.17 -0.56
CA TYR A 123 21.40 2.87 -1.76
C TYR A 123 20.44 3.99 -2.20
N GLU A 124 20.20 5.01 -1.37
CA GLU A 124 19.10 5.97 -1.60
C GLU A 124 19.18 6.68 -2.95
N ASP A 125 20.35 7.18 -3.34
CA ASP A 125 20.56 7.82 -4.64
C ASP A 125 20.28 6.84 -5.79
N ALA A 126 20.80 5.61 -5.69
CA ALA A 126 20.61 4.57 -6.70
C ALA A 126 19.14 4.14 -6.84
N ILE A 127 18.43 4.05 -5.71
CA ILE A 127 17.00 3.77 -5.68
C ILE A 127 16.25 4.87 -6.42
N ASN A 128 16.51 6.14 -6.10
CA ASN A 128 15.83 7.27 -6.70
C ASN A 128 16.14 7.40 -8.21
N ASP A 129 17.37 7.14 -8.63
CA ASP A 129 17.77 7.21 -10.04
C ASP A 129 17.22 6.04 -10.88
N THR A 130 16.98 4.89 -10.25
CA THR A 130 16.58 3.65 -10.98
C THR A 130 15.08 3.40 -10.95
N LEU A 131 14.42 3.69 -9.82
CA LEU A 131 13.01 3.32 -9.58
C LEU A 131 12.06 4.52 -9.57
N PHE A 132 12.58 5.75 -9.56
CA PHE A 132 11.78 6.97 -9.46
C PHE A 132 12.05 7.94 -10.63
N PRO A 133 11.09 8.82 -10.97
CA PRO A 133 9.76 8.96 -10.37
C PRO A 133 8.85 7.75 -10.65
N GLY A 134 8.12 7.33 -9.62
CA GLY A 134 7.19 6.21 -9.65
C GLY A 134 5.73 6.67 -9.47
N LYS A 135 4.84 5.71 -9.26
CA LYS A 135 3.43 5.96 -8.93
C LYS A 135 3.03 5.17 -7.70
N ALA A 136 1.92 5.55 -7.09
CA ALA A 136 1.24 4.75 -6.08
C ALA A 136 -0.27 4.82 -6.29
N VAL A 137 -0.98 3.77 -5.88
CA VAL A 137 -2.43 3.66 -6.00
C VAL A 137 -3.05 3.68 -4.61
N LEU A 138 -3.92 4.66 -4.37
CA LEU A 138 -4.48 4.94 -3.06
C LEU A 138 -5.95 4.54 -2.98
N PHE A 139 -6.29 3.86 -1.89
CA PHE A 139 -7.65 3.48 -1.53
C PHE A 139 -7.98 3.95 -0.12
N SER A 140 -9.14 4.55 0.06
CA SER A 140 -9.68 4.92 1.36
C SER A 140 -11.15 4.54 1.43
N VAL A 141 -11.45 3.42 2.09
CA VAL A 141 -12.80 2.86 2.14
C VAL A 141 -13.27 2.84 3.59
N GLU A 142 -14.37 3.53 3.89
CA GLU A 142 -14.86 3.58 5.27
C GLU A 142 -15.29 2.20 5.79
N ASN A 143 -15.97 1.40 4.96
CA ASN A 143 -16.46 0.08 5.34
C ASN A 143 -16.29 -0.92 4.19
N LEU A 144 -15.54 -1.99 4.42
CA LEU A 144 -15.45 -3.15 3.55
C LEU A 144 -16.19 -4.33 4.21
N TYR A 145 -17.18 -4.87 3.51
CA TYR A 145 -17.94 -6.05 3.97
C TYR A 145 -17.77 -7.19 2.96
N VAL A 146 -17.09 -8.25 3.37
CA VAL A 146 -16.82 -9.43 2.56
C VAL A 146 -17.84 -10.51 2.91
N LYS A 147 -18.69 -10.84 1.95
CA LYS A 147 -19.76 -11.83 2.12
C LYS A 147 -19.24 -13.26 2.12
N ASN A 148 -20.06 -14.18 2.61
CA ASN A 148 -19.80 -15.61 2.48
C ASN A 148 -19.59 -16.01 1.00
N GLY A 149 -18.48 -16.70 0.71
CA GLY A 149 -18.11 -17.16 -0.63
C GLY A 149 -17.44 -16.09 -1.49
N GLN A 150 -17.34 -14.85 -0.99
CA GLN A 150 -16.73 -13.74 -1.72
C GLN A 150 -15.22 -13.65 -1.46
N THR A 151 -14.45 -13.33 -2.50
CA THR A 151 -13.02 -13.03 -2.42
C THR A 151 -12.75 -11.59 -2.83
N VAL A 152 -12.05 -10.83 -1.99
CA VAL A 152 -11.52 -9.51 -2.34
C VAL A 152 -10.03 -9.64 -2.63
N VAL A 153 -9.59 -9.10 -3.77
CA VAL A 153 -8.21 -9.18 -4.25
C VAL A 153 -7.54 -7.81 -4.20
N PHE A 154 -6.34 -7.77 -3.63
CA PHE A 154 -5.47 -6.60 -3.50
C PHE A 154 -4.10 -6.87 -4.14
N GLY A 155 -3.39 -5.82 -4.58
CA GLY A 155 -2.04 -5.90 -5.12
C GLY A 155 -2.00 -6.20 -6.62
N SER A 156 -3.03 -5.83 -7.38
CA SER A 156 -3.20 -6.24 -8.78
C SER A 156 -2.44 -5.37 -9.80
N THR A 157 -1.93 -4.20 -9.39
CA THR A 157 -1.45 -3.17 -10.32
C THR A 157 0.02 -3.26 -10.69
N GLY A 158 0.84 -3.98 -9.91
CA GLY A 158 2.30 -3.94 -10.01
C GLY A 158 2.94 -2.64 -9.49
N GLU A 159 2.13 -1.66 -9.11
CA GLU A 159 2.55 -0.44 -8.41
C GLU A 159 2.35 -0.61 -6.90
N PRO A 160 3.01 0.20 -6.05
CA PRO A 160 2.68 0.26 -4.63
C PRO A 160 1.23 0.64 -4.40
N GLU A 161 0.49 -0.22 -3.70
CA GLU A 161 -0.91 0.01 -3.34
C GLU A 161 -1.06 0.27 -1.83
N ILE A 162 -1.74 1.35 -1.49
CA ILE A 162 -1.95 1.77 -0.11
C ILE A 162 -3.44 1.85 0.17
N TYR A 163 -3.86 1.06 1.15
CA TYR A 163 -5.23 0.87 1.56
C TYR A 163 -5.44 1.44 2.96
N ASN A 164 -6.44 2.29 3.10
CA ASN A 164 -6.95 2.74 4.39
C ASN A 164 -8.40 2.30 4.53
N PHE A 165 -8.69 1.50 5.55
CA PHE A 165 -10.03 1.03 5.85
C PHE A 165 -10.49 1.55 7.21
N GLY A 166 -11.72 2.06 7.27
CA GLY A 166 -12.36 2.29 8.56
C GLY A 166 -12.65 0.95 9.22
N THR A 167 -13.53 0.16 8.62
CA THR A 167 -13.82 -1.22 9.03
C THR A 167 -13.58 -2.22 7.89
N ILE A 168 -13.14 -3.41 8.27
CA ILE A 168 -13.21 -4.62 7.44
C ILE A 168 -14.02 -5.65 8.22
N THR A 169 -15.10 -6.15 7.63
CA THR A 169 -15.91 -7.23 8.19
C THR A 169 -15.94 -8.40 7.21
N ILE A 170 -15.61 -9.61 7.68
CA ILE A 170 -15.59 -10.82 6.87
C ILE A 170 -16.59 -11.82 7.45
N GLU A 171 -17.61 -12.17 6.68
CA GLU A 171 -18.50 -13.29 7.01
C GLU A 171 -17.75 -14.63 6.88
N LYS A 172 -18.18 -15.64 7.63
CA LYS A 172 -17.73 -17.02 7.43
C LYS A 172 -17.74 -17.42 5.95
N GLY A 173 -16.57 -17.79 5.43
CA GLY A 173 -16.37 -18.21 4.04
C GLY A 173 -15.94 -17.08 3.10
N GLY A 174 -15.97 -15.82 3.53
CA GLY A 174 -15.35 -14.70 2.81
C GLY A 174 -13.83 -14.70 2.94
N GLN A 175 -13.13 -14.13 1.96
CA GLN A 175 -11.67 -14.15 1.86
C GLN A 175 -11.08 -12.81 1.40
N LEU A 176 -9.87 -12.52 1.89
CA LEU A 176 -8.99 -11.49 1.34
C LEU A 176 -7.79 -12.19 0.71
N SER A 177 -7.45 -11.83 -0.53
CA SER A 177 -6.32 -12.35 -1.28
C SER A 177 -5.36 -11.21 -1.61
N VAL A 178 -4.12 -11.33 -1.18
CA VAL A 178 -3.05 -10.35 -1.46
C VAL A 178 -2.09 -10.98 -2.45
N VAL A 179 -1.98 -10.41 -3.65
CA VAL A 179 -1.14 -10.97 -4.73
C VAL A 179 0.16 -10.17 -4.97
N GLY A 180 0.33 -9.05 -4.27
CA GLY A 180 1.51 -8.19 -4.38
C GLY A 180 1.82 -7.48 -3.05
N ASN A 181 2.86 -6.65 -3.05
CA ASN A 181 3.20 -5.85 -1.87
C ASN A 181 2.21 -4.69 -1.71
N ILE A 182 1.47 -4.70 -0.61
CA ILE A 182 0.50 -3.66 -0.26
C ILE A 182 0.79 -3.13 1.13
N GLN A 183 0.38 -1.88 1.37
CA GLN A 183 0.20 -1.37 2.72
C GLN A 183 -1.29 -1.35 3.03
N LEU A 184 -1.72 -2.04 4.09
CA LEU A 184 -3.12 -2.04 4.52
C LEU A 184 -3.22 -1.56 5.97
N THR A 185 -3.96 -0.46 6.16
CA THR A 185 -4.34 0.04 7.47
C THR A 185 -5.83 -0.19 7.66
N CYS A 186 -6.22 -0.73 8.81
CA CYS A 186 -7.63 -0.95 9.16
C CYS A 186 -7.85 -0.57 10.62
N GLN A 187 -8.90 0.21 10.92
CA GLN A 187 -9.18 0.60 12.30
C GLN A 187 -9.92 -0.49 13.07
N LEU A 188 -10.80 -1.23 12.39
CA LEU A 188 -11.52 -2.33 12.99
C LEU A 188 -11.67 -3.50 12.01
N PHE A 189 -10.98 -4.60 12.30
CA PHE A 189 -11.09 -5.84 11.55
C PHE A 189 -11.93 -6.85 12.33
N THR A 190 -13.04 -7.31 11.76
CA THR A 190 -13.98 -8.24 12.39
C THR A 190 -14.23 -9.45 11.50
N GLN A 191 -14.25 -10.64 12.10
CA GLN A 191 -14.72 -11.86 11.47
C GLN A 191 -16.01 -12.33 12.15
N LEU A 192 -17.06 -12.60 11.37
CA LEU A 192 -18.40 -13.00 11.82
C LEU A 192 -18.65 -14.51 11.62
#